data_AF-A0A0N0KAH0-F1
#
_entry.id   AF-A0A0N0KAH0-F1
#
_cell.length_a   1.000
_cell.length_b   1.000
_cell.length_c   1.000
_cell.angle_alpha   90.00
_cell.angle_beta   90.00
_cell.angle_gamma   90.00
#
_symmetry.space_group_name_H-M   'P 1'
#
loop_
_entity.id
_entity.type
_entity.pdbx_description
1 polymer ?
#
loop_
_entity_poly.entity_id
_entity_poly.type
_entity_poly.pdbx_seq_one_letter_code
_entity_poly.pdbx_strand_id
1 'polypeptide(L)'
;MRPGDMSARLDQAEMLTREGAVMLAWGGLPLTITPPPGVTLTPLPGAQESAEVPGLMLDADGHVANQSWKKRRAAALLALFAGMRPRLIVLDGAPSLFRFELRPLLEMARRRDPAPAVRVWPEGAVIGLELAGLVG
;
A
#
# COMPACT_ATOMS: atom_id res chain seq x y z
N MET A 1 6.67 11.44 -2.62
CA MET A 1 7.57 10.69 -1.72
C MET A 1 8.99 11.18 -1.94
N ARG A 2 9.75 11.47 -0.89
CA ARG A 2 11.16 11.87 -1.03
C ARG A 2 12.03 10.61 -1.18
N PRO A 3 13.19 10.69 -1.85
CA PRO A 3 14.08 9.53 -2.01
C PRO A 3 14.47 8.83 -0.69
N GLY A 4 14.61 9.58 0.41
CA GLY A 4 14.91 9.00 1.74
C GLY A 4 13.77 8.16 2.33
N ASP A 5 12.52 8.45 1.96
CA ASP A 5 11.38 7.66 2.43
C ASP A 5 11.41 6.26 1.80
N MET A 6 11.94 6.12 0.57
CA MET A 6 12.07 4.85 -0.14
C MET A 6 12.98 3.85 0.58
N SER A 7 14.22 4.27 0.91
CA SER A 7 15.21 3.39 1.54
C SER A 7 14.66 2.84 2.85
N ALA A 8 14.03 3.70 3.65
CA ALA A 8 13.41 3.30 4.90
C ALA A 8 12.33 2.22 4.71
N ARG A 9 11.54 2.27 3.63
CA ARG A 9 10.52 1.24 3.33
C ARG A 9 11.12 -0.09 2.92
N LEU A 10 12.24 -0.07 2.19
CA LEU A 10 12.93 -1.29 1.82
C LEU A 10 13.65 -1.92 3.02
N ASP A 11 14.29 -1.12 3.85
CA ASP A 11 14.93 -1.59 5.09
C ASP A 11 13.90 -2.25 6.01
N GLN A 12 12.69 -1.68 6.10
CA GLN A 12 11.58 -2.28 6.85
C GLN A 12 11.07 -3.59 6.24
N ALA A 13 10.89 -3.61 4.92
CA ALA A 13 10.49 -4.82 4.22
C ALA A 13 11.53 -5.93 4.45
N GLU A 14 12.82 -5.60 4.44
CA GLU A 14 13.91 -6.51 4.76
C GLU A 14 13.83 -7.02 6.20
N MET A 15 13.60 -6.16 7.18
CA MET A 15 13.45 -6.57 8.58
C MET A 15 12.34 -7.62 8.76
N LEU A 16 11.21 -7.45 8.07
CA LEU A 16 10.08 -8.38 8.12
C LEU A 16 10.37 -9.73 7.47
N THR A 17 11.42 -9.85 6.65
CA THR A 17 11.80 -11.14 6.03
C THR A 17 12.21 -12.18 7.08
N ARG A 18 12.64 -11.72 8.26
CA ARG A 18 12.92 -12.59 9.41
C ARG A 18 11.68 -13.31 9.92
N GLU A 19 10.48 -12.78 9.67
CA GLU A 19 9.21 -13.36 10.10
C GLU A 19 8.50 -14.15 8.98
N GLY A 20 8.95 -14.03 7.74
CA GLY A 20 8.42 -14.81 6.62
C GLY A 20 8.58 -14.14 5.27
N ALA A 21 7.89 -14.67 4.26
CA ALA A 21 7.91 -14.11 2.91
C ALA A 21 7.28 -12.71 2.88
N VAL A 22 8.02 -11.74 2.34
CA VAL A 22 7.59 -10.34 2.26
C VAL A 22 7.28 -9.98 0.81
N MET A 23 6.09 -9.43 0.59
CA MET A 23 5.72 -8.75 -0.66
C MET A 23 5.59 -7.26 -0.39
N LEU A 24 6.32 -6.45 -1.14
CA LEU A 24 6.16 -5.00 -1.14
C LEU A 24 5.33 -4.58 -2.35
N ALA A 25 4.07 -4.24 -2.12
CA ALA A 25 3.18 -3.69 -3.13
C ALA A 25 3.55 -2.21 -3.39
N TRP A 26 4.12 -1.92 -4.56
CA TRP A 26 4.76 -0.64 -4.83
C TRP A 26 4.01 0.17 -5.88
N GLY A 27 3.47 1.31 -5.47
CA GLY A 27 2.68 2.19 -6.34
C GLY A 27 3.29 3.57 -6.57
N GLY A 28 4.57 3.76 -6.27
CA GLY A 28 5.29 5.01 -6.53
C GLY A 28 6.08 4.97 -7.84
N LEU A 29 7.01 5.92 -8.01
CA LEU A 29 7.92 5.95 -9.16
C LEU A 29 8.73 4.65 -9.28
N PRO A 30 9.16 4.25 -10.49
CA PRO A 30 9.98 3.04 -10.68
C PRO A 30 11.17 3.00 -9.72
N LEU A 31 11.39 1.85 -9.09
CA LEU A 31 12.54 1.68 -8.20
C LEU A 31 13.83 1.72 -9.01
N THR A 32 14.76 2.58 -8.61
CA THR A 32 16.14 2.60 -9.12
C THR A 32 17.07 1.69 -8.34
N ILE A 33 16.55 1.04 -7.29
CA ILE A 33 17.28 0.19 -6.36
C ILE A 33 16.70 -1.22 -6.35
N THR A 34 17.59 -2.21 -6.29
CA THR A 34 17.22 -3.62 -6.19
C THR A 34 16.56 -3.87 -4.83
N PRO A 35 15.39 -4.55 -4.77
CA PRO A 35 14.80 -4.92 -3.50
C PRO A 35 15.75 -5.83 -2.70
N PRO A 36 15.77 -5.71 -1.35
CA PRO A 36 16.60 -6.57 -0.51
C PRO A 36 16.29 -8.06 -0.68
N PRO A 37 17.23 -8.96 -0.37
CA PRO A 37 16.97 -10.40 -0.36
C PRO A 37 15.74 -10.76 0.47
N GLY A 38 14.87 -11.63 -0.06
CA GLY A 38 13.64 -12.04 0.61
C GLY A 38 12.45 -11.09 0.45
N VAL A 39 12.64 -9.90 -0.14
CA VAL A 39 11.56 -8.97 -0.49
C VAL A 39 11.16 -9.14 -1.94
N THR A 40 9.92 -9.57 -2.18
CA THR A 40 9.33 -9.58 -3.52
C THR A 40 8.66 -8.24 -3.79
N LEU A 41 9.29 -7.40 -4.60
CA LEU A 41 8.67 -6.16 -5.07
C LEU A 41 7.60 -6.48 -6.12
N THR A 42 6.37 -6.03 -5.89
CA THR A 42 5.28 -6.19 -6.87
C THR A 42 4.69 -4.82 -7.22
N PRO A 43 4.79 -4.39 -8.49
CA PRO A 43 4.33 -3.07 -8.88
C PRO A 43 2.79 -2.97 -8.90
N LEU A 44 2.30 -1.80 -8.52
CA LEU A 44 0.95 -1.32 -8.72
C LEU A 44 0.96 -0.17 -9.75
N PRO A 45 -0.17 0.14 -10.40
CA PRO A 45 -0.28 1.35 -11.23
C PRO A 45 0.21 2.59 -10.47
N GLY A 46 1.25 3.26 -10.98
CA GLY A 46 1.93 4.36 -10.29
C GLY A 46 1.02 5.54 -9.98
N ALA A 47 1.17 6.14 -8.80
CA ALA A 47 0.38 7.25 -8.31
C ALA A 47 1.26 8.29 -7.61
N GLN A 48 0.97 9.56 -7.84
CA GLN A 48 1.59 10.67 -7.13
C GLN A 48 0.56 11.74 -6.80
N GLU A 49 0.85 12.53 -5.77
CA GLU A 49 0.10 13.75 -5.51
C GLU A 49 0.61 14.86 -6.43
N SER A 50 -0.29 15.70 -6.95
CA SER A 50 0.07 16.87 -7.74
C SER A 50 0.90 17.84 -6.90
N ALA A 51 2.00 18.35 -7.48
CA ALA A 51 2.78 19.41 -6.88
C ALA A 51 2.05 20.77 -6.87
N GLU A 52 1.07 20.94 -7.77
CA GLU A 52 0.34 22.20 -7.96
C GLU A 52 -0.99 22.24 -7.20
N VAL A 53 -1.63 21.08 -7.02
CA VAL A 53 -2.97 20.99 -6.41
C VAL A 53 -2.97 19.94 -5.29
N PRO A 54 -2.89 20.38 -4.01
CA PRO A 54 -2.97 19.47 -2.88
C PRO A 54 -4.21 18.58 -2.91
N GLY A 55 -4.05 17.29 -2.63
CA GLY A 55 -5.11 16.29 -2.67
C GLY A 55 -5.51 15.80 -4.07
N LEU A 56 -4.90 16.31 -5.14
CA LEU A 56 -5.12 15.79 -6.49
C LEU A 56 -4.17 14.62 -6.77
N MET A 57 -4.72 13.44 -7.00
CA MET A 57 -3.94 12.28 -7.42
C MET A 57 -3.74 12.28 -8.94
N LEU A 58 -2.49 12.11 -9.36
CA LEU A 58 -2.07 11.89 -10.73
C LEU A 58 -1.59 10.44 -10.90
N ASP A 59 -1.82 9.88 -12.08
CA ASP A 59 -1.19 8.61 -12.48
C ASP A 59 0.27 8.79 -12.90
N ALA A 60 0.91 7.69 -13.29
CA ALA A 60 2.32 7.67 -13.71
C ALA A 60 2.62 8.55 -14.94
N ASP A 61 1.61 8.83 -15.77
CA ASP A 61 1.74 9.68 -16.97
C ASP A 61 1.42 11.15 -16.67
N GLY A 62 1.09 11.48 -15.41
CA GLY A 62 0.71 12.82 -14.98
C GLY A 62 -0.76 13.17 -15.23
N HIS A 63 -1.59 12.22 -15.67
CA HIS A 63 -3.02 12.46 -15.85
C HIS A 63 -3.76 12.36 -14.52
N VAL A 64 -4.87 13.09 -14.40
CA VAL A 64 -5.75 12.99 -13.22
C VAL A 64 -6.25 11.56 -13.07
N ALA A 65 -6.02 10.99 -11.88
CA ALA A 65 -6.47 9.65 -11.51
C ALA A 65 -8.01 9.58 -11.46
N ASN A 66 -8.61 9.26 -12.60
CA ASN A 66 -10.05 9.12 -12.73
C ASN A 66 -10.58 7.82 -12.08
N GLN A 67 -11.90 7.67 -12.08
CA GLN A 67 -12.54 6.50 -11.44
C GLN A 67 -12.16 5.16 -12.08
N SER A 68 -11.96 5.12 -13.40
CA SER A 68 -11.54 3.91 -14.10
C SER A 68 -10.12 3.50 -13.72
N TRP A 69 -9.21 4.46 -13.60
CA TRP A 69 -7.86 4.22 -13.09
C TRP A 69 -7.88 3.74 -11.63
N LYS A 70 -8.66 4.39 -10.76
CA LYS A 70 -8.78 4.02 -9.34
C LYS A 70 -9.30 2.59 -9.17
N LYS A 71 -10.30 2.20 -9.96
CA LYS A 71 -10.82 0.82 -10.00
C LYS A 71 -9.75 -0.20 -10.42
N ARG A 72 -8.99 0.09 -11.48
CA ARG A 72 -7.91 -0.80 -11.94
C ARG A 72 -6.82 -0.96 -10.88
N ARG A 73 -6.41 0.15 -10.25
CA ARG A 73 -5.39 0.11 -9.20
C ARG A 73 -5.87 -0.67 -7.97
N ALA A 74 -7.09 -0.41 -7.51
CA ALA A 74 -7.67 -1.19 -6.41
C ALA A 74 -7.76 -2.68 -6.75
N ALA A 75 -8.22 -3.03 -7.96
CA ALA A 75 -8.28 -4.43 -8.40
C ALA A 75 -6.88 -5.10 -8.40
N ALA A 76 -5.84 -4.38 -8.81
CA ALA A 76 -4.46 -4.88 -8.75
C ALA A 76 -4.04 -5.17 -7.30
N LEU A 77 -4.26 -4.25 -6.37
CA LEU A 77 -3.94 -4.45 -4.95
C LEU A 77 -4.71 -5.63 -4.34
N LEU A 78 -6.01 -5.75 -4.63
CA LEU A 78 -6.84 -6.85 -4.15
C LEU A 78 -6.39 -8.20 -4.72
N ALA A 79 -5.95 -8.24 -5.98
CA ALA A 79 -5.39 -9.44 -6.59
C ALA A 79 -4.09 -9.88 -5.90
N LEU A 80 -3.20 -8.95 -5.56
CA LEU A 80 -1.99 -9.25 -4.78
C LEU A 80 -2.33 -9.82 -3.41
N PHE A 81 -3.27 -9.21 -2.70
CA PHE A 81 -3.72 -9.72 -1.40
C PHE A 81 -4.34 -11.11 -1.50
N ALA A 82 -5.14 -11.36 -2.54
CA ALA A 82 -5.77 -12.65 -2.79
C ALA A 82 -4.73 -13.74 -3.06
N GLY A 83 -3.74 -13.45 -3.89
CA GLY A 83 -2.67 -14.39 -4.26
C GLY A 83 -1.67 -14.66 -3.14
N MET A 84 -1.19 -13.62 -2.45
CA MET A 84 -0.19 -13.76 -1.38
C MET A 84 -0.75 -14.42 -0.11
N ARG A 85 -2.05 -14.20 0.16
CA ARG A 85 -2.70 -14.64 1.40
C ARG A 85 -1.94 -14.22 2.68
N PRO A 86 -1.59 -12.93 2.86
CA PRO A 86 -0.77 -12.51 3.98
C PRO A 86 -1.45 -12.77 5.32
N ARG A 87 -0.64 -12.97 6.37
CA ARG A 87 -1.03 -12.97 7.79
C ARG A 87 -0.82 -11.61 8.46
N LEU A 88 -0.06 -10.72 7.84
CA LEU A 88 0.21 -9.36 8.29
C LEU A 88 0.14 -8.41 7.09
N ILE A 89 -0.57 -7.31 7.25
CA ILE A 89 -0.57 -6.17 6.32
C ILE A 89 0.09 -4.99 7.04
N VAL A 90 1.08 -4.37 6.42
CA VAL A 90 1.71 -3.14 6.91
C VAL A 90 1.44 -2.01 5.93
N LEU A 91 0.82 -0.93 6.40
CA LEU A 91 0.51 0.26 5.60
C LEU A 91 1.53 1.37 5.87
N ASP A 92 1.97 2.05 4.80
CA ASP A 92 2.80 3.24 4.90
C ASP A 92 1.91 4.48 5.12
N GLY A 93 1.78 4.95 6.37
CA GLY A 93 1.06 6.18 6.75
C GLY A 93 -0.46 6.21 6.53
N ALA A 94 -1.03 5.21 5.83
CA ALA A 94 -2.44 5.10 5.46
C ALA A 94 -3.10 6.41 4.95
N PRO A 95 -2.57 7.07 3.89
CA PRO A 95 -3.08 8.36 3.45
C PRO A 95 -4.54 8.30 2.95
N SER A 96 -5.31 9.34 3.28
CA SER A 96 -6.72 9.48 2.87
C SER A 96 -6.93 9.44 1.35
N LEU A 97 -5.90 9.82 0.58
CA LEU A 97 -5.91 9.79 -0.89
C LEU A 97 -6.10 8.37 -1.47
N PHE A 98 -5.70 7.33 -0.74
CA PHE A 98 -5.77 5.92 -1.17
C PHE A 98 -6.95 5.16 -0.54
N ARG A 99 -7.91 5.88 0.07
CA ARG A 99 -9.13 5.29 0.66
C ARG A 99 -9.88 4.35 -0.28
N PHE A 100 -9.89 4.64 -1.58
CA PHE A 100 -10.58 3.85 -2.60
C PHE A 100 -10.02 2.41 -2.75
N GLU A 101 -8.75 2.17 -2.44
CA GLU A 101 -8.13 0.85 -2.51
C GLU A 101 -7.92 0.22 -1.13
N LEU A 102 -7.66 1.04 -0.10
CA LEU A 102 -7.43 0.54 1.26
C LEU A 102 -8.72 0.02 1.90
N ARG A 103 -9.86 0.69 1.70
CA ARG A 103 -11.14 0.21 2.24
C ARG A 103 -11.50 -1.21 1.78
N PRO A 104 -11.58 -1.51 0.47
CA PRO A 104 -11.92 -2.86 0.04
C PRO A 104 -10.85 -3.89 0.45
N LEU A 105 -9.57 -3.50 0.54
CA LEU A 105 -8.52 -4.38 1.06
C LEU A 105 -8.79 -4.79 2.51
N LEU A 106 -9.10 -3.82 3.37
CA LEU A 106 -9.36 -4.05 4.79
C LEU A 106 -10.68 -4.83 5.01
N GLU A 107 -11.71 -4.54 4.22
CA GLU A 107 -12.96 -5.31 4.23
C GLU A 107 -12.71 -6.77 3.84
N MET A 108 -11.93 -7.02 2.78
CA MET A 108 -11.57 -8.36 2.35
C MET A 108 -10.70 -9.07 3.40
N ALA A 109 -9.79 -8.36 4.04
CA ALA A 109 -8.94 -8.89 5.10
C ALA A 109 -9.76 -9.36 6.32
N ARG A 110 -10.71 -8.55 6.77
CA ARG A 110 -11.58 -8.88 7.92
C ARG A 110 -12.47 -10.10 7.71
N ARG A 111 -12.76 -10.44 6.45
CA ARG A 111 -13.59 -11.61 6.09
C ARG A 111 -12.81 -12.91 6.04
N ARG A 112 -11.47 -12.87 6.16
CA ARG A 112 -10.65 -14.10 6.21
C ARG A 112 -10.69 -14.73 7.60
N ASP A 113 -10.50 -16.04 7.61
CA ASP A 113 -10.29 -16.83 8.81
C ASP A 113 -8.99 -17.67 8.67
N PRO A 114 -7.95 -17.42 9.50
CA PRO A 114 -7.83 -16.28 10.41
C PRO A 114 -7.68 -14.96 9.62
N ALA A 115 -8.20 -13.87 10.19
CA ALA A 115 -7.97 -12.53 9.64
C ALA A 115 -6.49 -12.14 9.82
N PRO A 116 -5.84 -11.51 8.83
CA PRO A 116 -4.50 -11.00 9.01
C PRO A 116 -4.47 -9.84 10.01
N ALA A 117 -3.36 -9.75 10.74
CA ALA A 117 -3.06 -8.54 11.51
C ALA A 117 -2.84 -7.37 10.54
N VAL A 118 -3.23 -6.16 10.96
CA VAL A 118 -2.98 -4.95 10.18
C VAL A 118 -2.30 -3.90 11.04
N ARG A 119 -1.20 -3.34 10.54
CA ARG A 119 -0.38 -2.30 11.21
C ARG A 119 -0.19 -1.11 10.27
N VAL A 120 -0.02 0.08 10.83
CA VAL A 120 0.37 1.29 10.11
C VAL A 120 1.74 1.75 10.62
N TRP A 121 2.57 2.22 9.70
CA TRP A 121 3.87 2.82 10.02
C TRP A 121 3.80 4.36 9.98
N PRO A 122 4.49 5.12 10.88
CA PRO A 122 5.44 4.69 11.92
C PRO A 122 4.82 3.85 13.03
N GLU A 123 5.62 2.90 13.53
CA GLU A 123 5.24 1.88 14.50
C GLU A 123 4.41 2.43 15.68
N GLY A 124 3.28 1.79 15.99
CA GLY A 124 2.45 2.10 17.16
C GLY A 124 0.98 2.37 16.87
N ALA A 125 0.61 2.70 15.63
CA ALA A 125 -0.78 2.85 15.24
C ALA A 125 -1.41 1.48 14.89
N VAL A 126 -2.04 0.84 15.87
CA VAL A 126 -3.05 -0.20 15.60
C VAL A 126 -4.23 0.51 14.94
N ILE A 127 -4.75 -0.04 13.82
CA ILE A 127 -5.90 0.55 13.13
C ILE A 127 -7.09 0.66 14.11
N GLY A 128 -7.37 1.88 14.56
CA GLY A 128 -8.45 2.25 15.48
C GLY A 128 -9.06 3.61 15.13
N LEU A 129 -10.39 3.73 15.33
CA LEU A 129 -11.35 4.85 15.08
C LEU A 129 -11.17 5.80 13.88
N GLU A 130 -9.99 6.35 13.60
CA GLU A 130 -9.72 7.29 12.49
C GLU A 130 -9.96 6.67 11.10
N LEU A 131 -9.58 5.40 10.93
CA LEU A 131 -9.93 4.62 9.73
C LEU A 131 -11.27 3.89 9.87
N ALA A 132 -11.98 3.96 11.02
CA ALA A 132 -13.33 3.41 11.12
C ALA A 132 -14.31 4.20 10.24
N GLY A 133 -14.07 5.50 10.02
CA GLY A 133 -14.83 6.33 9.08
C GLY A 133 -14.61 5.98 7.60
N LEU A 134 -13.73 5.03 7.27
CA LEU A 134 -13.70 4.40 5.94
C LEU A 134 -14.76 3.33 5.81
N VAL A 135 -15.01 2.58 6.87
CA VAL A 135 -15.78 1.33 6.89
C VAL A 135 -17.28 1.60 7.16
N GLY A 136 -17.71 2.86 7.06
CA GLY A 136 -19.11 3.30 7.14
C GLY A 136 -19.75 3.42 5.76
#